data_AF-A0A6A5SZK5-F1
#
_entry.id   AF-A0A6A5SZK5-F1
#
_cell.length_a   1.000
_cell.length_b   1.000
_cell.length_c   1.000
_cell.angle_alpha   90.00
_cell.angle_beta   90.00
_cell.angle_gamma   90.00
#
_symmetry.space_group_name_H-M   'P 1'
#
loop_
_entity.id
_entity.type
_entity.pdbx_description
1 polymer ?
#
loop_
_entity_poly.entity_id
_entity_poly.type
_entity_poly.pdbx_seq_one_letter_code
_entity_poly.pdbx_strand_id
1 'polypeptide(L)'
;MPLTILSDSDVRTLLLQLTKEDILDLQQSLADALHYYSTSTEDDSNGCSSSYQPLRTSLKRSDGQTTLFMPASSNDGLGVKIVTLLTGDNENKGSKSEDGLSVTSSLGSLSLSQQSSGTGGSPTIANETISSAQSTTPKGSLSLFDKNGNPRALLNAEEITAFRTALASTMLFKKRVNVHDVVVFGAGKQAYWHIRLALLLRGTDIHHLSIINRDFERVHHLLEKLYNPHETPVGFDPDPAHVPAHRQATPHDLSRPKIVILTPSHGEYTRLLKSTIRASSVIFFTTPSLTPLFPPAILTNPEGRKKGRYLAAIGSYKPHMVEIHPDILRQNVAPEHGHRHFHKHAQQGGAVVVDSVEACLKEAGEVIQAGLGPEQVVEIGELVMLKRDAERRRRDCLASRSAEGLDEGGVELGECEKTKKRMRGRGSGSGKEDHDGEDKAHKSLMEWLTKGNVIYKSVGLGLMDVVVGNDLVRLADERGIGVKIENF
;
A
#
# COMPACT_ATOMS: atom_id res chain seq x y z
N MET A 1 1.28 8.73 32.41
CA MET A 1 2.29 8.15 31.49
C MET A 1 3.05 9.31 30.87
N PRO A 2 4.36 9.21 30.63
CA PRO A 2 5.09 10.27 29.95
C PRO A 2 4.64 10.43 28.50
N LEU A 3 4.68 11.67 28.00
CA LEU A 3 4.55 11.97 26.58
C LEU A 3 5.83 11.55 25.86
N THR A 4 5.70 10.75 24.81
CA THR A 4 6.84 10.35 23.96
C THR A 4 6.93 11.21 22.71
N ILE A 5 8.07 11.84 22.45
CA ILE A 5 8.32 12.62 21.23
C ILE A 5 9.30 11.88 20.33
N LEU A 6 8.91 11.66 19.08
CA LEU A 6 9.72 10.99 18.06
C LEU A 6 9.95 11.92 16.86
N SER A 7 11.22 12.28 16.63
CA SER A 7 11.66 12.98 15.43
C SER A 7 11.59 12.07 14.19
N ASP A 8 11.74 12.64 12.98
CA ASP A 8 11.79 11.81 11.75
C ASP A 8 12.97 10.83 11.78
N SER A 9 14.11 11.23 12.35
CA SER A 9 15.27 10.35 12.54
C SER A 9 15.01 9.24 13.54
N ASP A 10 14.26 9.50 14.62
CA ASP A 10 13.90 8.48 15.61
C ASP A 10 12.97 7.44 14.97
N VAL A 11 11.93 7.90 14.27
CA VAL A 11 11.00 7.03 13.53
C VAL A 11 11.76 6.20 12.49
N ARG A 12 12.62 6.84 11.68
CA ARG A 12 13.43 6.14 10.69
C ARG A 12 14.33 5.08 11.33
N THR A 13 15.02 5.42 12.41
CA THR A 13 15.91 4.49 13.13
C THR A 13 15.14 3.29 13.65
N LEU A 14 13.98 3.52 14.28
CA LEU A 14 13.10 2.48 14.77
C LEU A 14 12.67 1.53 13.64
N LEU A 15 12.18 2.10 12.54
CA LEU A 15 11.71 1.33 11.38
C LEU A 15 12.83 0.52 10.70
N LEU A 16 14.07 1.02 10.69
CA LEU A 16 15.21 0.32 10.12
C LEU A 16 15.66 -0.88 10.97
N GLN A 17 15.41 -0.84 12.29
CA GLN A 17 15.72 -1.90 13.25
C GLN A 17 14.60 -2.95 13.38
N LEU A 18 13.50 -2.83 12.63
CA LEU A 18 12.43 -3.82 12.66
C LEU A 18 12.91 -5.15 12.09
N THR A 19 12.74 -6.20 12.85
CA THR A 19 12.93 -7.58 12.38
C THR A 19 11.79 -7.99 11.46
N LYS A 20 11.96 -9.12 10.76
CA LYS A 20 10.86 -9.71 9.99
C LYS A 20 9.65 -10.02 10.88
N GLU A 21 9.88 -10.46 12.11
CA GLU A 21 8.82 -10.76 13.08
C GLU A 21 8.09 -9.49 13.50
N ASP A 22 8.83 -8.42 13.85
CA ASP A 22 8.22 -7.13 14.19
C ASP A 22 7.30 -6.63 13.06
N ILE A 23 7.72 -6.75 11.80
CA ILE A 23 6.91 -6.35 10.64
C ILE A 23 5.64 -7.21 10.53
N LEU A 24 5.73 -8.51 10.80
CA LEU A 24 4.59 -9.40 10.76
C LEU A 24 3.59 -9.10 11.87
N ASP A 25 4.06 -8.76 13.06
CA ASP A 25 3.21 -8.37 14.19
C ASP A 25 2.53 -7.03 13.93
N LEU A 26 3.27 -6.05 13.41
CA LEU A 26 2.70 -4.76 12.96
C LEU A 26 1.65 -4.98 11.85
N GLN A 27 1.92 -5.88 10.89
CA GLN A 27 0.93 -6.24 9.87
C GLN A 27 -0.30 -6.89 10.50
N GLN A 28 -0.14 -7.76 11.50
CA GLN A 28 -1.26 -8.43 12.14
C GLN A 28 -2.11 -7.46 12.95
N SER A 29 -1.49 -6.58 13.72
CA SER A 29 -2.15 -5.49 14.46
C SER A 29 -2.98 -4.60 13.51
N LEU A 30 -2.35 -4.15 12.42
CA LEU A 30 -3.04 -3.35 11.40
C LEU A 30 -4.15 -4.12 10.69
N ALA A 31 -3.95 -5.41 10.42
CA ALA A 31 -4.94 -6.28 9.80
C ALA A 31 -6.18 -6.47 10.68
N ASP A 32 -5.98 -6.68 11.98
CA ASP A 32 -7.06 -6.84 12.96
C ASP A 32 -7.85 -5.52 13.05
N ALA A 33 -7.18 -4.36 13.13
CA ALA A 33 -7.85 -3.07 13.14
C ALA A 33 -8.66 -2.78 11.86
N LEU A 34 -8.11 -3.09 10.68
CA LEU A 34 -8.81 -2.93 9.41
C LEU A 34 -9.99 -3.90 9.28
N HIS A 35 -9.86 -5.11 9.82
CA HIS A 35 -10.98 -6.05 9.89
C HIS A 35 -12.12 -5.49 10.74
N TYR A 36 -11.83 -4.99 11.94
CA TYR A 36 -12.83 -4.34 12.79
C TYR A 36 -13.47 -3.13 12.11
N TYR A 37 -12.69 -2.31 11.41
CA TYR A 37 -13.22 -1.21 10.60
C TYR A 37 -14.27 -1.68 9.57
N SER A 38 -13.99 -2.79 8.87
CA SER A 38 -14.84 -3.28 7.79
C SER A 38 -16.05 -4.10 8.24
N THR A 39 -15.95 -4.83 9.36
CA THR A 39 -16.98 -5.83 9.73
C THR A 39 -17.79 -5.51 10.98
N SER A 40 -17.34 -4.56 11.82
CA SER A 40 -18.01 -4.34 13.11
C SER A 40 -19.32 -3.59 12.92
N THR A 41 -20.33 -3.96 13.72
CA THR A 41 -21.60 -3.24 13.80
C THR A 41 -21.56 -2.20 14.92
N GLU A 42 -22.54 -1.28 14.97
CA GLU A 42 -22.62 -0.25 16.02
C GLU A 42 -22.79 -0.83 17.44
N ASP A 43 -23.22 -2.08 17.54
CA ASP A 43 -23.40 -2.79 18.82
C ASP A 43 -22.09 -3.41 19.36
N ASP A 44 -21.07 -3.55 18.52
CA ASP A 44 -19.77 -4.09 18.92
C ASP A 44 -18.98 -2.99 19.65
N SER A 45 -18.61 -3.23 20.91
CA SER A 45 -17.73 -2.33 21.68
C SER A 45 -16.30 -2.33 21.13
N ASN A 46 -16.09 -1.63 20.01
CA ASN A 46 -14.81 -1.51 19.31
C ASN A 46 -14.55 -0.04 18.92
N GLY A 47 -13.32 0.43 19.11
CA GLY A 47 -12.89 1.79 18.76
C GLY A 47 -12.42 1.94 17.31
N CYS A 48 -12.44 0.87 16.51
CA CYS A 48 -11.91 0.86 15.15
C CYS A 48 -12.99 1.00 14.06
N SER A 49 -14.28 1.01 14.44
CA SER A 49 -15.40 1.00 13.50
C SER A 49 -15.37 2.19 12.53
N SER A 50 -15.99 2.01 11.38
CA SER A 50 -16.08 3.04 10.35
C SER A 50 -16.73 4.34 10.83
N SER A 51 -17.68 4.28 11.76
CA SER A 51 -18.32 5.45 12.36
C SER A 51 -17.37 6.31 13.20
N TYR A 52 -16.24 5.75 13.66
CA TYR A 52 -15.18 6.48 14.37
C TYR A 52 -14.02 6.93 13.47
N GLN A 53 -14.13 6.77 12.15
CA GLN A 53 -13.11 7.21 11.18
C GLN A 53 -13.65 8.36 10.30
N PRO A 54 -13.75 9.59 10.83
CA PRO A 54 -14.26 10.71 10.04
C PRO A 54 -13.39 10.97 8.81
N LEU A 55 -14.02 11.46 7.74
CA LEU A 55 -13.30 11.90 6.55
C LEU A 55 -12.31 13.01 6.90
N ARG A 56 -11.22 13.08 6.13
CA ARG A 56 -10.21 14.14 6.30
C ARG A 56 -10.85 15.52 6.12
N THR A 57 -10.48 16.45 7.00
CA THR A 57 -10.92 17.85 6.93
C THR A 57 -9.82 18.70 6.31
N SER A 58 -10.15 19.49 5.28
CA SER A 58 -9.19 20.39 4.64
C SER A 58 -9.39 21.84 5.08
N LEU A 59 -8.34 22.47 5.59
CA LEU A 59 -8.25 23.90 5.84
C LEU A 59 -7.41 24.55 4.73
N LYS A 60 -8.06 25.35 3.88
CA LYS A 60 -7.39 26.14 2.85
C LYS A 60 -7.14 27.54 3.38
N ARG A 61 -5.88 27.98 3.34
CA ARG A 61 -5.45 29.31 3.77
C ARG A 61 -5.34 30.26 2.57
N SER A 62 -5.34 31.55 2.85
CA SER A 62 -5.22 32.61 1.83
C SER A 62 -3.87 32.60 1.11
N ASP A 63 -2.83 32.05 1.74
CA ASP A 63 -1.49 31.86 1.18
C ASP A 63 -1.39 30.63 0.24
N GLY A 64 -2.52 29.99 -0.09
CA GLY A 64 -2.57 28.82 -0.96
C GLY A 64 -2.26 27.49 -0.26
N GLN A 65 -1.72 27.54 0.96
CA GLN A 65 -1.40 26.33 1.72
C GLN A 65 -2.69 25.61 2.14
N THR A 66 -2.67 24.27 2.04
CA THR A 66 -3.79 23.44 2.49
C THR A 66 -3.32 22.49 3.58
N THR A 67 -3.90 22.61 4.77
CA THR A 67 -3.66 21.69 5.88
C THR A 67 -4.79 20.67 5.94
N LEU A 68 -4.43 19.39 6.05
CA LEU A 68 -5.35 18.27 6.20
C LEU A 68 -5.29 17.77 7.63
N PHE A 69 -6.46 17.60 8.25
CA PHE A 69 -6.65 16.97 9.54
C PHE A 69 -7.28 15.59 9.33
N MET A 70 -6.68 14.57 9.90
CA MET A 70 -7.13 13.19 9.81
C MET A 70 -7.28 12.61 11.22
N PRO A 71 -8.43 12.86 11.88
CA PRO A 71 -8.74 12.21 13.14
C PRO A 71 -9.07 10.74 12.91
N ALA A 72 -8.71 9.89 13.85
CA ALA A 72 -9.05 8.47 13.85
C ALA A 72 -9.09 7.94 15.28
N SER A 73 -9.92 6.92 15.48
CA SER A 73 -9.98 6.16 16.73
C SER A 73 -9.48 4.74 16.52
N SER A 74 -9.01 4.12 17.60
CA SER A 74 -8.61 2.72 17.67
C SER A 74 -8.96 2.18 19.05
N ASN A 75 -8.86 0.86 19.26
CA ASN A 75 -9.09 0.25 20.58
C ASN A 75 -8.11 0.76 21.67
N ASP A 76 -6.93 1.22 21.27
CA ASP A 76 -5.90 1.69 22.20
C ASP A 76 -5.99 3.19 22.52
N GLY A 77 -6.80 3.93 21.76
CA GLY A 77 -6.99 5.37 21.93
C GLY A 77 -7.25 6.11 20.63
N LEU A 78 -6.99 7.40 20.65
CA LEU A 78 -7.31 8.34 19.57
C LEU A 78 -6.04 8.91 18.96
N GLY A 79 -6.12 9.35 17.71
CA GLY A 79 -5.04 10.12 17.14
C GLY A 79 -5.49 11.05 16.04
N VAL A 80 -4.66 12.06 15.78
CA VAL A 80 -4.90 13.03 14.72
C VAL A 80 -3.61 13.24 13.96
N LYS A 81 -3.65 12.94 12.66
CA LYS A 81 -2.57 13.31 11.75
C LYS A 81 -2.87 14.66 11.12
N ILE A 82 -1.89 15.56 11.19
CA ILE A 82 -1.97 16.90 10.61
C ILE A 82 -0.89 17.02 9.56
N VAL A 83 -1.28 17.37 8.33
CA VAL A 83 -0.38 17.40 7.18
C VAL A 83 -0.61 18.65 6.37
N THR A 84 0.44 19.41 6.09
CA THR A 84 0.35 20.60 5.22
C THR A 84 0.91 20.29 3.84
N LEU A 85 0.07 20.50 2.82
CA LEU A 85 0.44 20.47 1.42
C LEU A 85 0.86 21.88 1.00
N LEU A 86 2.13 22.04 0.65
CA LEU A 86 2.62 23.25 0.00
C LEU A 86 2.16 23.23 -1.45
N THR A 87 1.40 24.24 -1.86
CA THR A 87 1.20 24.52 -3.28
C THR A 87 2.44 25.23 -3.80
N GLY A 88 3.05 24.72 -4.85
CA GLY A 88 4.11 25.44 -5.54
C GLY A 88 3.62 26.83 -5.94
N ASP A 89 4.45 27.85 -5.75
CA ASP A 89 4.13 29.23 -6.08
C ASP A 89 3.59 29.31 -7.52
N ASN A 90 2.30 29.63 -7.63
CA ASN A 90 1.77 30.17 -8.87
C ASN A 90 2.38 31.57 -9.00
N GLU A 91 3.51 31.68 -9.70
CA GLU A 91 3.99 32.95 -10.25
C GLU A 91 2.97 33.47 -11.26
N ASN A 92 1.88 34.04 -10.76
CA ASN A 92 1.06 35.00 -11.49
C ASN A 92 0.11 35.70 -10.52
N LYS A 93 0.63 36.70 -9.82
CA LYS A 93 -0.09 37.91 -9.41
C LYS A 93 0.93 38.95 -8.97
N GLY A 94 1.15 39.95 -9.81
CA GLY A 94 1.94 41.11 -9.43
C GLY A 94 1.28 41.88 -8.29
N SER A 95 2.07 42.25 -7.28
CA SER A 95 2.22 43.64 -6.84
C SER A 95 3.10 43.74 -5.58
N LYS A 96 4.11 44.60 -5.71
CA LYS A 96 4.78 45.48 -4.73
C LYS A 96 5.41 44.87 -3.47
N SER A 97 6.73 45.11 -3.41
CA SER A 97 7.68 45.10 -2.30
C SER A 97 7.15 45.68 -0.98
N GLU A 98 7.52 45.04 0.14
CA GLU A 98 8.31 45.64 1.24
C GLU A 98 8.77 44.57 2.26
N ASP A 99 9.88 44.88 2.93
CA ASP A 99 10.88 44.01 3.58
C ASP A 99 10.43 43.12 4.75
N GLY A 100 11.19 42.03 4.98
CA GLY A 100 11.09 41.25 6.22
C GLY A 100 11.87 39.93 6.28
N LEU A 101 13.21 40.02 6.26
CA LEU A 101 14.19 39.11 6.91
C LEU A 101 13.88 37.59 6.90
N SER A 102 14.45 36.86 5.94
CA SER A 102 14.75 35.43 6.10
C SER A 102 16.24 35.19 5.86
N VAL A 103 16.93 34.86 6.94
CA VAL A 103 18.37 34.60 7.02
C VAL A 103 18.61 33.10 6.92
N THR A 104 19.53 32.74 6.03
CA THR A 104 20.36 31.52 6.00
C THR A 104 19.74 30.22 5.48
N SER A 105 19.93 29.94 4.19
CA SER A 105 20.77 28.82 3.69
C SER A 105 20.91 28.83 2.15
N SER A 106 21.64 29.84 1.67
CA SER A 106 22.73 29.77 0.66
C SER A 106 23.48 28.41 0.68
N LEU A 107 23.99 27.76 -0.38
CA LEU A 107 24.41 28.11 -1.76
C LEU A 107 24.73 26.83 -2.56
N GLY A 108 24.67 26.93 -3.90
CA GLY A 108 25.31 26.01 -4.87
C GLY A 108 24.30 25.47 -5.89
N SER A 109 24.28 25.79 -7.18
CA SER A 109 25.36 26.20 -8.09
C SER A 109 24.80 27.07 -9.22
N LEU A 110 25.61 28.04 -9.64
CA LEU A 110 25.44 28.90 -10.81
C LEU A 110 25.67 28.10 -12.10
N SER A 111 24.91 28.41 -13.16
CA SER A 111 25.42 28.32 -14.53
C SER A 111 24.72 29.32 -15.45
N LEU A 112 25.54 29.95 -16.27
CA LEU A 112 25.30 31.13 -17.09
C LEU A 112 24.31 30.87 -18.25
N SER A 113 23.65 31.97 -18.61
CA SER A 113 22.77 32.21 -19.75
C SER A 113 23.38 31.94 -21.13
N GLN A 114 22.55 31.46 -22.06
CA GLN A 114 22.64 31.85 -23.48
C GLN A 114 21.25 31.92 -24.12
N GLN A 115 20.88 33.12 -24.57
CA GLN A 115 19.70 33.39 -25.41
C GLN A 115 19.95 32.90 -26.83
N SER A 116 18.94 32.28 -27.45
CA SER A 116 18.73 32.39 -28.89
C SER A 116 17.24 32.27 -29.22
N SER A 117 16.85 33.06 -30.21
CA SER A 117 15.51 33.35 -30.71
C SER A 117 15.10 32.45 -31.88
N GLY A 118 13.80 32.13 -32.01
CA GLY A 118 13.15 31.95 -33.32
C GLY A 118 12.26 30.72 -33.55
N THR A 119 10.94 31.00 -33.64
CA THR A 119 9.92 30.44 -34.56
C THR A 119 9.38 29.00 -34.42
N GLY A 120 8.08 28.92 -34.08
CA GLY A 120 7.04 28.22 -34.86
C GLY A 120 6.77 26.72 -34.59
N GLY A 121 5.63 26.39 -33.96
CA GLY A 121 5.05 25.04 -34.00
C GLY A 121 3.95 24.78 -32.97
N SER A 122 2.75 24.46 -33.47
CA SER A 122 1.48 23.93 -32.91
C SER A 122 1.36 23.52 -31.42
N PRO A 123 0.15 23.63 -30.82
CA PRO A 123 -0.06 23.32 -29.40
C PRO A 123 0.04 21.81 -29.20
N THR A 124 1.17 21.36 -28.64
CA THR A 124 1.26 20.03 -28.05
C THR A 124 0.70 20.14 -26.64
N ILE A 125 -0.29 19.31 -26.33
CA ILE A 125 -0.84 19.16 -24.98
C ILE A 125 0.31 18.65 -24.10
N ALA A 126 0.92 19.56 -23.36
CA ALA A 126 1.99 19.23 -22.43
C ALA A 126 1.40 18.33 -21.33
N ASN A 127 2.06 17.20 -21.09
CA ASN A 127 1.81 16.34 -19.93
C ASN A 127 2.15 17.10 -18.65
N GLU A 128 1.22 17.93 -18.19
CA GLU A 128 1.34 18.60 -16.90
C GLU A 128 1.35 17.53 -15.81
N THR A 129 2.53 17.33 -15.24
CA THR A 129 2.74 16.56 -14.02
C THR A 129 3.62 17.43 -13.14
N ILE A 130 3.30 17.45 -11.86
CA ILE A 130 3.88 18.37 -10.87
C ILE A 130 5.41 18.39 -11.02
N SER A 131 5.96 19.59 -11.19
CA SER A 131 7.39 19.84 -11.43
C SER A 131 8.26 19.15 -10.39
N SER A 132 9.30 18.46 -10.89
CA SER A 132 10.17 17.58 -10.10
C SER A 132 10.97 18.28 -8.99
N ALA A 133 11.07 19.62 -9.01
CA ALA A 133 11.93 20.38 -8.10
C ALA A 133 11.31 20.65 -6.71
N GLN A 134 10.01 20.46 -6.53
CA GLN A 134 9.35 20.67 -5.24
C GLN A 134 9.18 19.34 -4.51
N SER A 135 9.57 19.31 -3.22
CA SER A 135 9.34 18.15 -2.37
C SER A 135 7.84 17.89 -2.28
N THR A 136 7.38 16.85 -2.96
CA THR A 136 5.98 16.40 -2.91
C THR A 136 5.68 15.64 -1.61
N THR A 137 6.68 15.39 -0.75
CA THR A 137 6.47 14.77 0.55
C THR A 137 5.75 15.76 1.48
N PRO A 138 4.53 15.43 1.92
CA PRO A 138 3.81 16.29 2.84
C PRO A 138 4.54 16.36 4.18
N LYS A 139 4.71 17.58 4.72
CA LYS A 139 5.21 17.76 6.10
C LYS A 139 4.04 17.66 7.07
N GLY A 140 4.22 16.91 8.14
CA GLY A 140 3.15 16.70 9.11
C GLY A 140 3.61 16.05 10.40
N SER A 141 2.68 15.96 11.34
CA SER A 141 2.84 15.27 12.62
C SER A 141 1.64 14.38 12.91
N LEU A 142 1.87 13.38 13.75
CA LEU A 142 0.85 12.51 14.30
C LEU A 142 0.83 12.68 15.82
N SER A 143 -0.30 13.13 16.35
CA SER A 143 -0.55 13.17 17.79
C SER A 143 -1.38 11.96 18.18
N LEU A 144 -0.94 11.25 19.22
CA LEU A 144 -1.63 10.07 19.77
C LEU A 144 -2.05 10.34 21.21
N PHE A 145 -3.21 9.83 21.57
CA PHE A 145 -3.84 9.96 22.88
C PHE A 145 -4.27 8.59 23.37
N ASP A 146 -4.19 8.36 24.67
CA ASP A 146 -4.74 7.15 25.27
C ASP A 146 -6.28 7.17 25.28
N LYS A 147 -6.89 6.05 25.69
CA LYS A 147 -8.34 5.91 25.85
C LYS A 147 -9.01 6.91 26.80
N ASN A 148 -8.24 7.54 27.69
CA ASN A 148 -8.73 8.55 28.63
C ASN A 148 -8.56 9.98 28.07
N GLY A 149 -7.96 10.13 26.88
CA GLY A 149 -7.65 11.41 26.26
C GLY A 149 -6.33 12.03 26.71
N ASN A 150 -5.50 11.33 27.48
CA ASN A 150 -4.19 11.86 27.85
C ASN A 150 -3.22 11.78 26.66
N PRO A 151 -2.39 12.81 26.42
CA PRO A 151 -1.37 12.78 25.37
C PRO A 151 -0.40 11.62 25.57
N ARG A 152 -0.29 10.75 24.55
CA ARG A 152 0.56 9.56 24.59
C ARG A 152 1.86 9.77 23.82
N ALA A 153 1.77 10.34 22.62
CA ALA A 153 2.94 10.61 21.80
C ALA A 153 2.72 11.70 20.75
N LEU A 154 3.83 12.31 20.31
CA LEU A 154 3.91 13.18 19.15
C LEU A 154 5.03 12.70 18.23
N LEU A 155 4.69 12.34 17.00
CA LEU A 155 5.61 11.78 16.02
C LEU A 155 5.67 12.66 14.77
N ASN A 156 6.83 12.70 14.11
CA ASN A 156 6.89 13.15 12.72
C ASN A 156 6.11 12.17 11.82
N ALA A 157 5.30 12.69 10.90
CA ALA A 157 4.41 11.88 10.08
C ALA A 157 5.03 11.38 8.77
N GLU A 158 6.22 11.86 8.37
CA GLU A 158 6.72 11.67 7.01
C GLU A 158 7.11 10.21 6.72
N GLU A 159 7.97 9.62 7.56
CA GLU A 159 8.37 8.21 7.40
C GLU A 159 7.22 7.23 7.70
N ILE A 160 6.49 7.44 8.80
CA ILE A 160 5.38 6.56 9.21
C ILE A 160 4.27 6.51 8.15
N THR A 161 3.95 7.62 7.49
CA THR A 161 2.90 7.64 6.45
C THR A 161 3.27 6.74 5.27
N ALA A 162 4.53 6.75 4.85
CA ALA A 162 4.98 5.88 3.77
C ALA A 162 5.08 4.41 4.22
N PHE A 163 5.60 4.18 5.44
CA PHE A 163 5.71 2.85 6.02
C PHE A 163 4.35 2.17 6.21
N ARG A 164 3.38 2.81 6.87
CA ARG A 164 2.05 2.23 7.14
C ARG A 164 1.29 1.90 5.86
N THR A 165 1.47 2.71 4.82
CA THR A 165 0.87 2.45 3.50
C THR A 165 1.48 1.22 2.84
N ALA A 166 2.81 1.09 2.89
CA ALA A 166 3.52 -0.10 2.43
C ALA A 166 3.18 -1.34 3.26
N LEU A 167 2.99 -1.19 4.57
CA LEU A 167 2.62 -2.26 5.49
C LEU A 167 1.26 -2.86 5.11
N ALA A 168 0.26 -2.02 4.84
CA ALA A 168 -1.07 -2.42 4.37
C ALA A 168 -1.01 -3.08 2.98
N SER A 169 -0.37 -2.42 2.00
CA SER A 169 -0.30 -2.94 0.62
C SER A 169 0.46 -4.26 0.52
N THR A 170 1.41 -4.52 1.44
CA THR A 170 2.17 -5.77 1.44
C THR A 170 1.44 -6.95 2.10
N MET A 171 0.29 -6.74 2.75
CA MET A 171 -0.55 -7.84 3.28
C MET A 171 -1.07 -8.75 2.16
N LEU A 172 -1.54 -8.17 1.06
CA LEU A 172 -1.99 -8.93 -0.12
C LEU A 172 -0.79 -9.47 -0.92
N PHE A 173 0.29 -8.70 -1.03
CA PHE A 173 1.55 -9.12 -1.66
C PHE A 173 2.08 -10.43 -1.05
N LYS A 174 2.11 -10.53 0.29
CA LYS A 174 2.60 -11.71 1.00
C LYS A 174 1.81 -12.97 0.64
N LYS A 175 0.51 -12.84 0.39
CA LYS A 175 -0.40 -13.94 0.01
C LYS A 175 -0.21 -14.41 -1.44
N ARG A 176 0.54 -13.69 -2.28
CA ARG A 176 0.75 -14.07 -3.69
C ARG A 176 1.65 -15.29 -3.83
N VAL A 177 1.27 -16.20 -4.73
CA VAL A 177 2.09 -17.38 -5.07
C VAL A 177 3.34 -16.96 -5.84
N ASN A 178 3.21 -16.00 -6.75
CA ASN A 178 4.31 -15.53 -7.60
C ASN A 178 4.61 -14.05 -7.33
N VAL A 179 5.86 -13.77 -6.94
CA VAL A 179 6.40 -12.42 -6.73
C VAL A 179 7.78 -12.23 -7.39
N HIS A 180 8.13 -13.08 -8.37
CA HIS A 180 9.47 -13.11 -8.96
C HIS A 180 9.85 -11.81 -9.66
N ASP A 181 8.88 -11.13 -10.27
CA ASP A 181 9.08 -9.93 -11.07
C ASP A 181 8.29 -8.77 -10.44
N VAL A 182 8.99 -7.87 -9.76
CA VAL A 182 8.42 -6.69 -9.09
C VAL A 182 8.76 -5.44 -9.89
N VAL A 183 7.76 -4.61 -10.17
CA VAL A 183 7.92 -3.31 -10.81
C VAL A 183 7.51 -2.22 -9.83
N VAL A 184 8.27 -1.14 -9.75
CA VAL A 184 7.95 0.02 -8.92
C VAL A 184 8.03 1.28 -9.77
N PHE A 185 6.93 2.03 -9.83
CA PHE A 185 6.91 3.36 -10.42
C PHE A 185 7.17 4.41 -9.35
N GLY A 186 8.16 5.26 -9.59
CA GLY A 186 8.61 6.29 -8.67
C GLY A 186 9.85 5.90 -7.86
N ALA A 187 10.52 6.91 -7.31
CA ALA A 187 11.73 6.74 -6.51
C ALA A 187 11.72 7.58 -5.21
N GLY A 188 10.52 7.82 -4.65
CA GLY A 188 10.34 8.58 -3.40
C GLY A 188 10.26 7.69 -2.15
N LYS A 189 9.88 8.29 -1.01
CA LYS A 189 9.71 7.56 0.28
C LYS A 189 8.71 6.39 0.18
N GLN A 190 7.63 6.56 -0.59
CA GLN A 190 6.67 5.47 -0.84
C GLN A 190 7.34 4.29 -1.56
N ALA A 191 8.06 4.54 -2.66
CA ALA A 191 8.82 3.50 -3.37
C ALA A 191 9.82 2.79 -2.44
N TYR A 192 10.55 3.56 -1.62
CA TYR A 192 11.52 3.04 -0.67
C TYR A 192 10.92 1.98 0.27
N TRP A 193 9.83 2.32 0.98
CA TRP A 193 9.22 1.40 1.95
C TRP A 193 8.53 0.22 1.30
N HIS A 194 7.91 0.40 0.13
CA HIS A 194 7.32 -0.72 -0.62
C HIS A 194 8.38 -1.72 -1.07
N ILE A 195 9.53 -1.25 -1.59
CA ILE A 195 10.65 -2.11 -1.96
C ILE A 195 11.24 -2.80 -0.73
N ARG A 196 11.55 -2.03 0.33
CA ARG A 196 12.17 -2.56 1.54
C ARG A 196 11.31 -3.65 2.19
N LEU A 197 10.02 -3.41 2.38
CA LEU A 197 9.11 -4.42 2.95
C LEU A 197 8.94 -5.63 2.03
N ALA A 198 8.85 -5.44 0.72
CA ALA A 198 8.77 -6.56 -0.22
C ALA A 198 10.01 -7.47 -0.12
N LEU A 199 11.20 -6.88 -0.04
CA LEU A 199 12.47 -7.60 0.10
C LEU A 199 12.62 -8.27 1.48
N LEU A 200 12.19 -7.64 2.57
CA LEU A 200 12.22 -8.25 3.91
C LEU A 200 11.24 -9.42 4.04
N LEU A 201 10.06 -9.31 3.43
CA LEU A 201 9.02 -10.34 3.54
C LEU A 201 9.24 -11.52 2.60
N ARG A 202 9.64 -11.25 1.34
CA ARG A 202 9.71 -12.23 0.24
C ARG A 202 10.98 -12.11 -0.62
N GLY A 203 12.06 -11.54 -0.09
CA GLY A 203 13.28 -11.25 -0.86
C GLY A 203 13.93 -12.44 -1.56
N THR A 204 13.82 -13.65 -1.01
CA THR A 204 14.33 -14.89 -1.65
C THR A 204 13.57 -15.27 -2.92
N ASP A 205 12.30 -14.86 -3.00
CA ASP A 205 11.43 -15.21 -4.12
C ASP A 205 11.47 -14.11 -5.20
N ILE A 206 11.93 -12.90 -4.87
CA ILE A 206 12.04 -11.80 -5.83
C ILE A 206 13.33 -12.00 -6.62
N HIS A 207 13.22 -12.24 -7.94
CA HIS A 207 14.36 -12.43 -8.82
C HIS A 207 14.71 -11.14 -9.59
N HIS A 208 13.70 -10.36 -9.95
CA HIS A 208 13.84 -9.11 -10.72
C HIS A 208 13.11 -7.97 -10.04
N LEU A 209 13.80 -6.83 -9.88
CA LEU A 209 13.24 -5.58 -9.42
C LEU A 209 13.44 -4.51 -10.49
N SER A 210 12.36 -4.04 -11.10
CA SER A 210 12.41 -2.96 -12.09
C SER A 210 11.90 -1.65 -11.49
N ILE A 211 12.74 -0.61 -11.47
CA ILE A 211 12.37 0.73 -10.99
C ILE A 211 12.20 1.65 -12.18
N ILE A 212 11.00 2.21 -12.34
CA ILE A 212 10.64 3.10 -13.44
C ILE A 212 10.50 4.50 -12.86
N ASN A 213 11.39 5.42 -13.27
CA ASN A 213 11.36 6.79 -12.80
C ASN A 213 11.86 7.74 -13.87
N ARG A 214 11.44 9.01 -13.80
CA ARG A 214 11.83 10.05 -14.79
C ARG A 214 13.28 10.49 -14.65
N ASP A 215 13.79 10.39 -13.42
CA ASP A 215 15.08 10.89 -13.00
C ASP A 215 15.93 9.71 -12.52
N PHE A 216 17.04 9.47 -13.20
CA PHE A 216 17.96 8.37 -12.88
C PHE A 216 18.64 8.59 -11.52
N GLU A 217 19.00 9.83 -11.19
CA GLU A 217 19.73 10.18 -9.97
C GLU A 217 18.89 9.88 -8.72
N ARG A 218 17.59 10.17 -8.77
CA ARG A 218 16.67 9.79 -7.68
C ARG A 218 16.62 8.29 -7.43
N VAL A 219 16.69 7.48 -8.49
CA VAL A 219 16.72 6.02 -8.35
C VAL A 219 18.03 5.58 -7.71
N HIS A 220 19.15 6.18 -8.13
CA HIS A 220 20.44 5.94 -7.50
C HIS A 220 20.41 6.24 -5.99
N HIS A 221 19.95 7.44 -5.62
CA HIS A 221 19.82 7.83 -4.21
C HIS A 221 18.88 6.90 -3.43
N LEU A 222 17.79 6.43 -4.03
CA LEU A 222 16.90 5.45 -3.39
C LEU A 222 17.64 4.13 -3.12
N LEU A 223 18.40 3.63 -4.08
CA LEU A 223 19.14 2.38 -3.96
C LEU A 223 20.26 2.48 -2.92
N GLU A 224 21.00 3.59 -2.90
CA GLU A 224 21.99 3.88 -1.85
C GLU A 224 21.33 3.88 -0.46
N LYS A 225 20.23 4.62 -0.28
CA LYS A 225 19.50 4.60 1.01
C LYS A 225 18.93 3.22 1.37
N LEU A 226 18.65 2.37 0.39
CA LEU A 226 18.04 1.06 0.62
C LEU A 226 19.05 0.07 1.20
N TYR A 227 20.26 0.05 0.63
CA TYR A 227 21.33 -0.88 1.02
C TYR A 227 22.32 -0.31 2.03
N ASN A 228 22.49 1.02 2.08
CA ASN A 228 23.31 1.77 3.03
C ASN A 228 22.48 2.81 3.79
N PRO A 229 21.49 2.40 4.61
CA PRO A 229 20.50 3.31 5.18
C PRO A 229 21.05 4.31 6.21
N HIS A 230 22.27 4.08 6.73
CA HIS A 230 22.97 4.92 7.69
C HIS A 230 23.94 5.91 7.05
N GLU A 231 24.20 5.77 5.74
CA GLU A 231 25.12 6.63 5.00
C GLU A 231 24.37 7.71 4.22
N THR A 232 25.03 8.84 4.01
CA THR A 232 24.52 9.87 3.12
C THR A 232 24.65 9.37 1.68
N PRO A 233 23.59 9.39 0.86
CA PRO A 233 23.68 8.97 -0.53
C PRO A 233 24.71 9.81 -1.27
N VAL A 234 25.64 9.11 -1.91
CA VAL A 234 26.53 9.71 -2.88
C VAL A 234 25.83 9.76 -4.24
N GLY A 235 26.18 10.78 -5.03
CA GLY A 235 25.71 10.89 -6.39
C GLY A 235 26.25 9.76 -7.27
N PHE A 236 25.63 9.56 -8.43
CA PHE A 236 26.07 8.53 -9.36
C PHE A 236 27.51 8.74 -9.81
N ASP A 237 28.35 7.73 -9.58
CA ASP A 237 29.71 7.64 -10.11
C ASP A 237 29.69 6.94 -11.47
N PRO A 238 30.03 7.63 -12.58
CA PRO A 238 30.02 7.06 -13.92
C PRO A 238 31.23 6.15 -14.20
N ASP A 239 32.20 6.04 -13.29
CA ASP A 239 33.36 5.16 -13.48
C ASP A 239 32.92 3.69 -13.64
N PRO A 240 33.23 3.02 -14.77
CA PRO A 240 32.92 1.59 -14.96
C PRO A 240 33.56 0.67 -13.92
N ALA A 241 34.64 1.10 -13.25
CA ALA A 241 35.27 0.36 -12.15
C ALA A 241 34.49 0.50 -10.82
N HIS A 242 33.67 1.54 -10.69
CA HIS A 242 32.82 1.73 -9.53
C HIS A 242 31.69 0.70 -9.53
N VAL A 243 31.62 -0.12 -8.47
CA VAL A 243 30.51 -1.05 -8.25
C VAL A 243 29.50 -0.37 -7.33
N PRO A 244 28.29 -0.03 -7.79
CA PRO A 244 27.28 0.62 -6.95
C PRO A 244 26.90 -0.23 -5.73
N ALA A 245 26.47 0.38 -4.62
CA ALA A 245 26.16 -0.32 -3.37
C ALA A 245 25.18 -1.50 -3.54
N HIS A 246 24.17 -1.34 -4.40
CA HIS A 246 23.18 -2.37 -4.68
C HIS A 246 23.73 -3.63 -5.39
N ARG A 247 24.98 -3.58 -5.88
CA ARG A 247 25.71 -4.71 -6.50
C ARG A 247 26.89 -5.20 -5.65
N GLN A 248 27.26 -4.46 -4.62
CA GLN A 248 28.32 -4.87 -3.70
C GLN A 248 27.80 -6.00 -2.78
N ALA A 249 28.64 -7.01 -2.57
CA ALA A 249 28.39 -8.06 -1.60
C ALA A 249 28.68 -7.51 -0.20
N THR A 250 27.67 -6.97 0.48
CA THR A 250 27.78 -6.61 1.90
C THR A 250 27.05 -7.64 2.76
N PRO A 251 27.50 -7.87 4.01
CA PRO A 251 26.96 -8.91 4.90
C PRO A 251 25.53 -8.65 5.41
N HIS A 252 24.82 -7.64 4.89
CA HIS A 252 23.47 -7.27 5.34
C HIS A 252 22.37 -8.19 4.79
N ASP A 253 21.35 -8.43 5.64
CA ASP A 253 20.18 -9.32 5.48
C ASP A 253 19.24 -9.03 4.29
N LEU A 254 19.36 -7.89 3.60
CA LEU A 254 18.41 -7.54 2.54
C LEU A 254 18.77 -8.22 1.20
N SER A 255 17.81 -8.96 0.64
CA SER A 255 17.96 -9.61 -0.66
C SER A 255 18.26 -8.60 -1.78
N ARG A 256 19.13 -9.01 -2.72
CA ARG A 256 19.56 -8.21 -3.88
C ARG A 256 19.13 -8.90 -5.18
N PRO A 257 17.86 -8.73 -5.62
CA PRO A 257 17.43 -9.21 -6.92
C PRO A 257 18.18 -8.52 -8.05
N LYS A 258 18.03 -9.01 -9.28
CA LYS A 258 18.52 -8.30 -10.46
C LYS A 258 17.73 -6.99 -10.64
N ILE A 259 18.40 -5.87 -10.39
CA ILE A 259 17.79 -4.53 -10.48
C ILE A 259 17.93 -3.98 -11.91
N VAL A 260 16.81 -3.51 -12.46
CA VAL A 260 16.75 -2.82 -13.75
C VAL A 260 16.15 -1.44 -13.53
N ILE A 261 16.82 -0.41 -14.03
CA ILE A 261 16.33 0.97 -13.97
C ILE A 261 15.85 1.35 -15.37
N LEU A 262 14.65 1.89 -15.47
CA LEU A 262 14.06 2.32 -16.73
C LEU A 262 13.63 3.78 -16.65
N THR A 263 14.22 4.60 -17.52
CA THR A 263 13.98 6.04 -17.59
C THR A 263 13.38 6.41 -18.95
N PRO A 264 12.38 7.30 -19.03
CA PRO A 264 11.77 7.73 -20.30
C PRO A 264 12.73 8.31 -21.33
N SER A 265 13.90 8.82 -20.92
CA SER A 265 14.95 9.33 -21.80
C SER A 265 15.64 8.25 -22.64
N HIS A 266 15.45 6.96 -22.33
CA HIS A 266 16.05 5.86 -23.07
C HIS A 266 15.32 5.63 -24.40
N GLY A 267 16.06 5.53 -25.52
CA GLY A 267 15.48 5.45 -26.87
C GLY A 267 14.50 4.28 -27.09
N GLU A 268 14.68 3.16 -26.38
CA GLU A 268 13.78 2.00 -26.43
C GLU A 268 12.76 1.94 -25.28
N TYR A 269 12.55 3.03 -24.54
CA TYR A 269 11.72 3.07 -23.34
C TYR A 269 10.34 2.41 -23.54
N THR A 270 9.62 2.77 -24.61
CA THR A 270 8.27 2.25 -24.87
C THR A 270 8.24 0.73 -25.04
N ARG A 271 9.25 0.16 -25.73
CA ARG A 271 9.37 -1.28 -25.96
C ARG A 271 9.68 -2.00 -24.64
N LEU A 272 10.66 -1.47 -23.90
CA LEU A 272 11.09 -2.02 -22.62
C LEU A 272 9.97 -1.94 -21.58
N LEU A 273 9.31 -0.79 -21.44
CA LEU A 273 8.16 -0.57 -20.56
C LEU A 273 7.08 -1.62 -20.78
N LYS A 274 6.68 -1.84 -22.03
CA LYS A 274 5.69 -2.86 -22.41
C LYS A 274 6.14 -4.27 -22.02
N SER A 275 7.40 -4.62 -22.27
CA SER A 275 7.93 -5.94 -21.92
C SER A 275 8.00 -6.15 -20.40
N THR A 276 8.47 -5.15 -19.66
CA THR A 276 8.61 -5.16 -18.20
C THR A 276 7.27 -5.27 -17.50
N ILE A 277 6.27 -4.47 -17.90
CA ILE A 277 4.91 -4.53 -17.33
C ILE A 277 4.23 -5.87 -17.64
N ARG A 278 4.45 -6.44 -18.83
CA ARG A 278 3.88 -7.76 -19.17
C ARG A 278 4.55 -8.89 -18.41
N ALA A 279 5.86 -8.80 -18.20
CA ALA A 279 6.60 -9.79 -17.43
C ALA A 279 6.28 -9.73 -15.92
N SER A 280 5.91 -8.56 -15.40
CA SER A 280 5.71 -8.38 -13.95
C SER A 280 4.64 -9.30 -13.36
N SER A 281 4.88 -9.73 -12.12
CA SER A 281 3.90 -10.36 -11.24
C SER A 281 3.26 -9.35 -10.28
N VAL A 282 4.03 -8.32 -9.90
CA VAL A 282 3.63 -7.29 -8.95
C VAL A 282 4.03 -5.93 -9.47
N ILE A 283 3.15 -4.94 -9.34
CA ILE A 283 3.46 -3.54 -9.66
C ILE A 283 3.02 -2.65 -8.50
N PHE A 284 3.95 -1.86 -7.96
CA PHE A 284 3.67 -0.78 -7.03
C PHE A 284 3.71 0.56 -7.77
N PHE A 285 2.63 1.33 -7.67
CA PHE A 285 2.53 2.67 -8.23
C PHE A 285 2.62 3.68 -7.09
N THR A 286 3.70 4.45 -7.07
CA THR A 286 4.04 5.35 -5.95
C THR A 286 4.33 6.78 -6.40
N THR A 287 3.66 7.20 -7.47
CA THR A 287 3.83 8.49 -8.13
C THR A 287 2.57 9.36 -8.03
N PRO A 288 2.68 10.67 -7.73
CA PRO A 288 1.56 11.59 -7.78
C PRO A 288 1.21 11.96 -9.23
N SER A 289 0.84 10.96 -10.04
CA SER A 289 0.61 11.12 -11.47
C SER A 289 -0.74 11.75 -11.77
N LEU A 290 -0.78 12.59 -12.79
CA LEU A 290 -2.00 13.23 -13.34
C LEU A 290 -2.49 12.52 -14.60
N THR A 291 -1.68 11.61 -15.14
CA THR A 291 -2.00 10.81 -16.33
C THR A 291 -1.59 9.36 -16.12
N PRO A 292 -2.26 8.39 -16.77
CA PRO A 292 -1.90 6.99 -16.66
C PRO A 292 -0.43 6.74 -17.01
N LEU A 293 0.26 5.94 -16.19
CA LEU A 293 1.71 5.72 -16.30
C LEU A 293 2.09 4.90 -17.55
N PHE A 294 1.13 4.22 -18.16
CA PHE A 294 1.31 3.47 -19.38
C PHE A 294 -0.03 3.25 -20.11
N PRO A 295 -0.01 2.97 -21.42
CA PRO A 295 -1.23 2.71 -22.19
C PRO A 295 -2.01 1.48 -21.69
N PRO A 296 -3.35 1.55 -21.52
CA PRO A 296 -4.17 0.45 -20.99
C PRO A 296 -3.99 -0.87 -21.76
N ALA A 297 -3.82 -0.77 -23.09
CA ALA A 297 -3.62 -1.89 -24.01
C ALA A 297 -2.45 -2.83 -23.65
N ILE A 298 -1.51 -2.41 -22.79
CA ILE A 298 -0.44 -3.28 -22.31
C ILE A 298 -1.00 -4.42 -21.45
N LEU A 299 -2.00 -4.12 -20.61
CA LEU A 299 -2.62 -5.07 -19.67
C LEU A 299 -4.03 -5.52 -20.10
N THR A 300 -4.78 -4.71 -20.86
CA THR A 300 -6.15 -5.07 -21.26
C THR A 300 -6.22 -6.05 -22.44
N ASN A 301 -5.21 -6.05 -23.30
CA ASN A 301 -5.14 -6.98 -24.43
C ASN A 301 -5.02 -8.45 -23.97
N PRO A 302 -5.47 -9.43 -24.77
CA PRO A 302 -5.43 -10.86 -24.42
C PRO A 302 -4.06 -11.35 -23.92
N GLU A 303 -2.97 -10.89 -24.53
CA GLU A 303 -1.60 -11.20 -24.08
C GLU A 303 -1.27 -10.63 -22.69
N GLY A 304 -1.76 -9.42 -22.40
CA GLY A 304 -1.62 -8.79 -21.08
C GLY A 304 -2.38 -9.56 -20.01
N ARG A 305 -3.56 -10.11 -20.36
CA ARG A 305 -4.46 -10.82 -19.44
C ARG A 305 -4.04 -12.24 -19.08
N LYS A 306 -3.04 -12.83 -19.75
CA LYS A 306 -2.61 -14.22 -19.49
C LYS A 306 -2.06 -14.47 -18.08
N LYS A 307 -1.55 -13.43 -17.42
CA LYS A 307 -0.93 -13.51 -16.08
C LYS A 307 -1.76 -12.71 -15.10
N GLY A 308 -2.22 -13.34 -14.02
CA GLY A 308 -2.80 -12.62 -12.89
C GLY A 308 -1.72 -11.87 -12.13
N ARG A 309 -1.95 -10.57 -11.89
CA ARG A 309 -0.97 -9.67 -11.25
C ARG A 309 -1.53 -9.09 -9.98
N TYR A 310 -0.63 -8.61 -9.14
CA TYR A 310 -0.97 -7.71 -8.04
C TYR A 310 -0.56 -6.28 -8.41
N LEU A 311 -1.51 -5.35 -8.43
CA LEU A 311 -1.32 -3.95 -8.80
C LEU A 311 -1.68 -3.07 -7.60
N ALA A 312 -0.71 -2.44 -6.95
CA ALA A 312 -0.94 -1.57 -5.80
C ALA A 312 -0.81 -0.10 -6.20
N ALA A 313 -1.95 0.60 -6.33
CA ALA A 313 -2.04 2.01 -6.72
C ALA A 313 -2.11 2.93 -5.49
N ILE A 314 -1.01 3.63 -5.21
CA ILE A 314 -0.77 4.34 -3.95
C ILE A 314 -0.53 5.84 -4.14
N GLY A 315 0.15 6.22 -5.23
CA GLY A 315 0.59 7.59 -5.45
C GLY A 315 -0.53 8.56 -5.86
N SER A 316 -1.63 8.07 -6.42
CA SER A 316 -2.83 8.86 -6.76
C SER A 316 -3.82 8.94 -5.59
N TYR A 317 -3.92 10.08 -4.92
CA TYR A 317 -4.78 10.26 -3.74
C TYR A 317 -5.76 11.44 -3.85
N LYS A 318 -5.90 12.04 -5.04
CA LYS A 318 -6.87 13.09 -5.32
C LYS A 318 -7.74 12.71 -6.53
N PRO A 319 -8.97 13.25 -6.65
CA PRO A 319 -9.90 12.86 -7.74
C PRO A 319 -9.36 13.08 -9.15
N HIS A 320 -8.46 14.05 -9.34
CA HIS A 320 -7.82 14.35 -10.62
C HIS A 320 -6.49 13.61 -10.84
N MET A 321 -5.99 12.88 -9.84
CA MET A 321 -4.78 12.08 -9.95
C MET A 321 -5.12 10.67 -10.44
N VAL A 322 -4.26 10.11 -11.29
CA VAL A 322 -4.45 8.78 -11.88
C VAL A 322 -3.10 8.15 -12.18
N GLU A 323 -2.88 6.93 -11.67
CA GLU A 323 -1.69 6.13 -11.99
C GLU A 323 -2.02 5.04 -13.00
N ILE A 324 -3.18 4.39 -12.84
CA ILE A 324 -3.68 3.33 -13.71
C ILE A 324 -4.85 3.86 -14.55
N HIS A 325 -4.85 3.55 -15.84
CA HIS A 325 -5.95 3.94 -16.72
C HIS A 325 -7.29 3.30 -16.26
N PRO A 326 -8.41 4.06 -16.19
CA PRO A 326 -9.71 3.56 -15.70
C PRO A 326 -10.22 2.27 -16.37
N ASP A 327 -9.95 2.09 -17.66
CA ASP A 327 -10.30 0.85 -18.39
C ASP A 327 -9.73 -0.42 -17.77
N ILE A 328 -8.56 -0.35 -17.12
CA ILE A 328 -7.97 -1.51 -16.43
C ILE A 328 -8.87 -1.89 -15.24
N LEU A 329 -9.41 -0.91 -14.51
CA LEU A 329 -10.33 -1.15 -13.39
C LEU A 329 -11.67 -1.69 -13.89
N ARG A 330 -12.27 -1.06 -14.92
CA ARG A 330 -13.53 -1.52 -15.53
C ARG A 330 -13.44 -2.96 -16.00
N GLN A 331 -12.34 -3.30 -16.67
CA GLN A 331 -12.10 -4.67 -17.11
C GLN A 331 -11.91 -5.63 -15.93
N ASN A 332 -11.29 -5.15 -14.84
CA ASN A 332 -11.08 -5.98 -13.66
C ASN A 332 -12.39 -6.30 -12.95
N VAL A 333 -13.37 -5.41 -12.95
CA VAL A 333 -14.69 -5.68 -12.33
C VAL A 333 -15.72 -6.25 -13.31
N ALA A 334 -15.38 -6.37 -14.58
CA ALA A 334 -16.30 -6.84 -15.60
C ALA A 334 -16.76 -8.28 -15.29
N PRO A 335 -18.08 -8.57 -15.32
CA PRO A 335 -18.59 -9.90 -15.05
C PRO A 335 -18.03 -10.91 -16.05
N GLU A 336 -17.71 -12.13 -15.58
CA GLU A 336 -17.40 -13.22 -16.48
C GLU A 336 -18.62 -13.51 -17.35
N HIS A 337 -18.58 -13.15 -18.63
CA HIS A 337 -19.61 -13.57 -19.57
C HIS A 337 -19.45 -15.08 -19.82
N GLY A 338 -20.27 -15.85 -19.09
CA GLY A 338 -20.40 -17.30 -19.23
C GLY A 338 -20.96 -17.71 -20.60
N HIS A 339 -20.13 -17.68 -21.62
CA HIS A 339 -20.33 -18.52 -22.79
C HIS A 339 -19.36 -19.71 -22.70
N ARG A 340 -19.96 -20.88 -22.45
CA ARG A 340 -19.33 -22.21 -22.51
C ARG A 340 -18.70 -22.43 -23.89
N HIS A 341 -17.49 -21.93 -24.11
CA HIS A 341 -16.61 -22.43 -25.16
C HIS A 341 -15.32 -22.90 -24.51
N PHE A 342 -15.03 -24.19 -24.70
CA PHE A 342 -13.83 -24.92 -24.29
C PHE A 342 -12.59 -24.44 -25.05
N HIS A 343 -12.35 -23.14 -25.09
CA HIS A 343 -11.10 -22.56 -25.51
C HIS A 343 -10.45 -21.90 -24.30
N LYS A 344 -9.14 -22.12 -24.19
CA LYS A 344 -8.21 -21.74 -23.12
C LYS A 344 -8.07 -20.21 -22.99
N HIS A 345 -9.18 -19.49 -22.88
CA HIS A 345 -9.23 -18.04 -22.80
C HIS A 345 -8.83 -17.61 -21.37
N ALA A 346 -8.05 -16.52 -21.30
CA ALA A 346 -7.71 -15.88 -20.03
C ALA A 346 -9.00 -15.52 -19.28
N GLN A 347 -9.12 -15.94 -18.02
CA GLN A 347 -10.23 -15.60 -17.13
C GLN A 347 -10.50 -14.09 -17.20
N GLN A 348 -11.77 -13.73 -17.38
CA GLN A 348 -12.22 -12.35 -17.27
C GLN A 348 -12.55 -12.08 -15.81
N GLY A 349 -12.43 -10.83 -15.37
CA GLY A 349 -12.71 -10.47 -14.00
C GLY A 349 -11.53 -10.64 -13.04
N GLY A 350 -11.63 -9.87 -11.98
CA GLY A 350 -10.71 -9.73 -10.89
C GLY A 350 -11.36 -8.98 -9.74
N ALA A 351 -10.58 -8.44 -8.81
CA ALA A 351 -11.09 -7.67 -7.69
C ALA A 351 -10.28 -6.40 -7.49
N VAL A 352 -11.01 -5.36 -7.15
CA VAL A 352 -10.49 -4.07 -6.75
C VAL A 352 -10.64 -4.00 -5.23
N VAL A 353 -9.52 -4.12 -4.53
CA VAL A 353 -9.44 -4.03 -3.08
C VAL A 353 -9.10 -2.61 -2.70
N VAL A 354 -9.77 -2.07 -1.69
CA VAL A 354 -9.57 -0.70 -1.20
C VAL A 354 -9.22 -0.68 0.27
N ASP A 355 -8.64 0.41 0.76
CA ASP A 355 -8.47 0.65 2.19
C ASP A 355 -9.77 1.08 2.88
N SER A 356 -10.53 1.96 2.23
CA SER A 356 -11.87 2.39 2.61
C SER A 356 -12.71 2.59 1.36
N VAL A 357 -13.87 1.94 1.30
CA VAL A 357 -14.83 2.10 0.18
C VAL A 357 -15.23 3.56 0.06
N GLU A 358 -15.65 4.17 1.16
CA GLU A 358 -16.14 5.54 1.17
C GLU A 358 -15.08 6.55 0.69
N ALA A 359 -13.86 6.45 1.22
CA ALA A 359 -12.80 7.38 0.87
C ALA A 359 -12.35 7.18 -0.58
N CYS A 360 -12.19 5.93 -1.04
CA CYS A 360 -11.77 5.65 -2.41
C CYS A 360 -12.80 6.13 -3.45
N LEU A 361 -14.10 5.99 -3.19
CA LEU A 361 -15.15 6.50 -4.08
C LEU A 361 -15.21 8.03 -4.15
N LYS A 362 -14.61 8.75 -3.18
CA LYS A 362 -14.56 10.21 -3.14
C LYS A 362 -13.22 10.81 -3.58
N GLU A 363 -12.12 10.08 -3.37
CA GLU A 363 -10.76 10.60 -3.52
C GLU A 363 -9.93 9.89 -4.60
N ALA A 364 -10.17 8.61 -4.90
CA ALA A 364 -9.35 7.86 -5.84
C ALA A 364 -9.77 8.14 -7.29
N GLY A 365 -9.00 9.00 -7.98
CA GLY A 365 -9.34 9.41 -9.35
C GLY A 365 -9.54 8.25 -10.33
N GLU A 366 -8.74 7.18 -10.24
CA GLU A 366 -8.90 6.01 -11.11
C GLU A 366 -10.18 5.21 -10.85
N VAL A 367 -10.66 5.16 -9.60
CA VAL A 367 -11.93 4.50 -9.21
C VAL A 367 -13.11 5.36 -9.67
N ILE A 368 -13.06 6.66 -9.40
CA ILE A 368 -14.09 7.64 -9.76
C ILE A 368 -14.25 7.69 -11.28
N GLN A 369 -13.15 7.84 -12.01
CA GLN A 369 -13.16 7.94 -13.47
C GLN A 369 -13.57 6.60 -14.12
N ALA A 370 -13.31 5.46 -13.47
CA ALA A 370 -13.80 4.16 -13.94
C ALA A 370 -15.32 4.02 -13.78
N GLY A 371 -15.93 4.80 -12.89
CA GLY A 371 -17.36 4.72 -12.58
C GLY A 371 -17.70 3.48 -11.74
N LEU A 372 -16.79 3.06 -10.84
CA LEU A 372 -17.03 1.91 -9.99
C LEU A 372 -18.03 2.23 -8.88
N GLY A 373 -18.95 1.30 -8.64
CA GLY A 373 -19.87 1.32 -7.50
C GLY A 373 -19.28 0.65 -6.25
N PRO A 374 -19.87 0.88 -5.05
CA PRO A 374 -19.46 0.24 -3.81
C PRO A 374 -19.52 -1.29 -3.85
N GLU A 375 -20.42 -1.88 -4.65
CA GLU A 375 -20.55 -3.32 -4.85
C GLU A 375 -19.45 -3.94 -5.72
N GLN A 376 -18.64 -3.12 -6.38
CA GLN A 376 -17.57 -3.55 -7.29
C GLN A 376 -16.17 -3.47 -6.66
N VAL A 377 -16.10 -2.99 -5.42
CA VAL A 377 -14.88 -2.87 -4.63
C VAL A 377 -15.05 -3.60 -3.31
N VAL A 378 -13.95 -4.08 -2.73
CA VAL A 378 -13.97 -4.81 -1.45
C VAL A 378 -12.92 -4.21 -0.53
N GLU A 379 -13.25 -4.01 0.74
CA GLU A 379 -12.27 -3.51 1.69
C GLU A 379 -11.23 -4.57 2.03
N ILE A 380 -9.99 -4.14 2.22
CA ILE A 380 -8.91 -5.06 2.60
C ILE A 380 -9.22 -5.77 3.93
N GLY A 381 -9.88 -5.09 4.87
CA GLY A 381 -10.27 -5.62 6.18
C GLY A 381 -11.16 -6.86 6.11
N GLU A 382 -12.07 -6.92 5.14
CA GLU A 382 -12.91 -8.11 4.89
C GLU A 382 -12.06 -9.30 4.40
N LEU A 383 -10.96 -9.03 3.70
CA LEU A 383 -10.12 -10.05 3.08
C LEU A 383 -8.98 -10.56 3.99
N VAL A 384 -8.51 -9.75 4.95
CA VAL A 384 -7.30 -10.12 5.71
C VAL A 384 -7.57 -11.32 6.64
N MET A 385 -8.78 -11.46 7.17
CA MET A 385 -9.14 -12.46 8.19
C MET A 385 -9.81 -13.74 7.67
N LEU A 386 -10.07 -13.84 6.36
CA LEU A 386 -10.66 -15.02 5.74
C LEU A 386 -9.99 -16.34 6.19
N LYS A 387 -8.67 -16.39 6.39
CA LYS A 387 -7.98 -17.60 6.86
C LYS A 387 -8.24 -17.90 8.34
N ARG A 388 -8.28 -16.88 9.20
CA ARG A 388 -8.47 -17.01 10.65
C ARG A 388 -9.91 -17.40 10.97
N ASP A 389 -10.89 -16.85 10.25
CA ASP A 389 -12.30 -17.23 10.43
C ASP A 389 -12.59 -18.63 9.93
N ALA A 390 -11.96 -19.04 8.82
CA ALA A 390 -12.06 -20.42 8.33
C ALA A 390 -11.37 -21.41 9.27
N GLU A 391 -10.21 -21.06 9.85
CA GLU A 391 -9.50 -21.90 10.82
C GLU A 391 -10.19 -21.93 12.19
N ARG A 392 -10.77 -20.81 12.65
CA ARG A 392 -11.62 -20.74 13.84
C ARG A 392 -12.86 -21.60 13.66
N ARG A 393 -13.60 -21.44 12.56
CA ARG A 393 -14.74 -22.30 12.21
C ARG A 393 -14.36 -23.77 12.12
N ARG A 394 -13.21 -24.12 11.52
CA ARG A 394 -12.71 -25.51 11.52
C ARG A 394 -12.38 -26.01 12.92
N ARG A 395 -11.73 -25.20 13.76
CA ARG A 395 -11.38 -25.57 15.14
C ARG A 395 -12.64 -25.75 15.98
N ASP A 396 -13.62 -24.88 15.85
CA ASP A 396 -14.90 -24.95 16.56
C ASP A 396 -15.73 -26.16 16.09
N CYS A 397 -15.72 -26.46 14.79
CA CYS A 397 -16.34 -27.68 14.22
C CYS A 397 -15.62 -28.97 14.65
N LEU A 398 -14.29 -28.95 14.78
CA LEU A 398 -13.53 -30.08 15.31
C LEU A 398 -13.78 -30.28 16.81
N ALA A 399 -13.88 -29.17 17.57
CA ALA A 399 -14.21 -29.18 18.99
C ALA A 399 -15.64 -29.68 19.27
N SER A 400 -16.61 -29.30 18.43
CA SER A 400 -17.99 -29.82 18.55
C SER A 400 -18.07 -31.30 18.18
N ARG A 401 -17.32 -31.76 17.17
CA ARG A 401 -17.24 -33.20 16.83
C ARG A 401 -16.55 -34.05 17.90
N SER A 402 -15.64 -33.49 18.70
CA SER A 402 -15.06 -34.17 19.87
C SER A 402 -15.98 -34.17 21.10
N ALA A 403 -16.99 -33.30 21.14
CA ALA A 403 -17.94 -33.22 22.26
C ALA A 403 -19.17 -34.14 22.06
N GLU A 404 -19.56 -34.45 20.82
CA GLU A 404 -20.69 -35.35 20.50
C GLU A 404 -20.33 -36.86 20.59
N GLY A 405 -19.36 -37.24 21.42
CA GLY A 405 -18.81 -38.59 21.45
C GLY A 405 -18.63 -39.23 22.83
N LEU A 406 -19.23 -38.70 23.90
CA LEU A 406 -19.13 -39.30 25.24
C LEU A 406 -20.51 -39.43 25.89
N ASP A 407 -21.04 -40.65 25.82
CA ASP A 407 -22.05 -41.20 26.73
C ASP A 407 -21.33 -41.60 28.05
N GLU A 408 -21.98 -41.39 29.20
CA GLU A 408 -21.49 -41.71 30.56
C GLU A 408 -21.14 -43.20 30.81
N GLY A 409 -21.29 -44.08 29.82
CA GLY A 409 -21.04 -45.52 29.90
C GLY A 409 -19.68 -46.04 29.43
N GLY A 410 -18.76 -45.20 28.92
CA GLY A 410 -17.36 -45.61 28.68
C GLY A 410 -17.15 -46.85 27.80
N VAL A 411 -17.72 -46.89 26.58
CA VAL A 411 -17.42 -47.92 25.58
C VAL A 411 -17.06 -47.28 24.24
N GLU A 412 -15.85 -47.55 23.73
CA GLU A 412 -15.43 -47.17 22.38
C GLU A 412 -16.28 -47.91 21.33
N LEU A 413 -16.99 -47.17 20.49
CA LEU A 413 -17.52 -47.70 19.23
C LEU A 413 -16.60 -47.25 18.08
N GLY A 414 -15.88 -48.24 17.57
CA GLY A 414 -14.84 -48.12 16.58
C GLY A 414 -15.26 -47.53 15.24
N GLU A 415 -14.21 -47.13 14.53
CA GLU A 415 -14.18 -46.63 13.16
C GLU A 415 -15.16 -47.34 12.22
N CYS A 416 -15.77 -46.58 11.31
CA CYS A 416 -16.36 -47.17 10.11
C CYS A 416 -15.89 -46.42 8.86
N GLU A 417 -15.01 -47.09 8.13
CA GLU A 417 -14.60 -46.78 6.78
C GLU A 417 -15.80 -46.71 5.81
N LYS A 418 -15.54 -45.96 4.74
CA LYS A 418 -16.30 -45.82 3.49
C LYS A 418 -17.08 -47.07 3.07
N THR A 419 -18.37 -46.93 2.77
CA THR A 419 -18.98 -47.62 1.62
C THR A 419 -20.13 -46.83 1.00
N LYS A 420 -20.04 -46.59 -0.31
CA LYS A 420 -21.14 -46.10 -1.17
C LYS A 420 -22.30 -47.12 -1.15
N LYS A 421 -23.53 -46.68 -0.82
CA LYS A 421 -24.76 -47.24 -1.39
C LYS A 421 -25.90 -46.22 -1.37
N ARG A 422 -26.55 -46.07 -2.54
CA ARG A 422 -27.77 -45.29 -2.76
C ARG A 422 -28.90 -45.84 -1.88
N MET A 423 -29.57 -44.99 -1.11
CA MET A 423 -30.99 -45.19 -0.82
C MET A 423 -31.67 -43.84 -0.55
N ARG A 424 -32.74 -43.58 -1.32
CA ARG A 424 -33.64 -42.41 -1.19
C ARG A 424 -34.46 -42.55 0.09
N GLY A 425 -34.59 -41.47 0.87
CA GLY A 425 -35.56 -41.40 1.96
C GLY A 425 -35.39 -40.16 2.85
N ARG A 426 -36.22 -39.14 2.57
CA ARG A 426 -36.55 -37.94 3.36
C ARG A 426 -36.17 -37.95 4.86
N GLY A 427 -35.41 -36.93 5.27
CA GLY A 427 -35.27 -36.48 6.66
C GLY A 427 -34.41 -35.22 6.70
N SER A 428 -34.95 -34.12 7.23
CA SER A 428 -34.33 -32.78 7.22
C SER A 428 -32.99 -32.74 7.95
N GLY A 429 -31.95 -32.24 7.27
CA GLY A 429 -30.64 -31.95 7.84
C GLY A 429 -30.08 -30.65 7.26
N SER A 430 -30.62 -29.51 7.70
CA SER A 430 -30.28 -28.16 7.20
C SER A 430 -29.00 -27.58 7.83
N GLY A 431 -27.95 -28.39 8.01
CA GLY A 431 -26.70 -27.92 8.66
C GLY A 431 -25.41 -28.38 7.99
N LYS A 432 -25.46 -29.31 7.03
CA LYS A 432 -24.25 -29.84 6.36
C LYS A 432 -24.01 -29.28 4.95
N GLU A 433 -25.06 -28.82 4.26
CA GLU A 433 -24.93 -28.32 2.88
C GLU A 433 -24.38 -26.88 2.82
N ASP A 434 -24.69 -26.02 3.80
CA ASP A 434 -24.21 -24.62 3.84
C ASP A 434 -22.70 -24.54 4.13
N HIS A 435 -22.18 -25.40 5.01
CA HIS A 435 -20.75 -25.44 5.35
C HIS A 435 -19.87 -25.86 4.17
N ASP A 436 -20.32 -26.84 3.37
CA ASP A 436 -19.60 -27.30 2.17
C ASP A 436 -19.65 -26.28 1.02
N GLY A 437 -20.68 -25.43 0.97
CA GLY A 437 -20.81 -24.31 0.03
C GLY A 437 -19.88 -23.16 0.37
N GLU A 438 -19.86 -22.73 1.64
CA GLU A 438 -18.98 -21.68 2.13
C GLU A 438 -17.49 -22.03 2.01
N ASP A 439 -17.09 -23.26 2.34
CA ASP A 439 -15.69 -23.71 2.24
C ASP A 439 -15.19 -23.74 0.78
N LYS A 440 -16.08 -23.98 -0.19
CA LYS A 440 -15.75 -23.91 -1.62
C LYS A 440 -15.63 -22.47 -2.12
N ALA A 441 -16.56 -21.60 -1.73
CA ALA A 441 -16.49 -20.18 -2.06
C ALA A 441 -15.21 -19.54 -1.49
N HIS A 442 -14.85 -19.91 -0.25
CA HIS A 442 -13.62 -19.48 0.41
C HIS A 442 -12.35 -19.91 -0.31
N LYS A 443 -12.24 -21.19 -0.68
CA LYS A 443 -11.11 -21.71 -1.45
C LYS A 443 -10.99 -21.02 -2.81
N SER A 444 -12.11 -20.77 -3.48
CA SER A 444 -12.16 -20.05 -4.75
C SER A 444 -11.64 -18.61 -4.60
N LEU A 445 -12.08 -17.89 -3.57
CA LEU A 445 -11.63 -16.53 -3.28
C LEU A 445 -10.13 -16.48 -2.93
N MET A 446 -9.63 -17.45 -2.16
CA MET A 446 -8.21 -17.56 -1.85
C MET A 446 -7.35 -17.88 -3.08
N GLU A 447 -7.76 -18.82 -3.92
CA GLU A 447 -7.07 -19.10 -5.18
C GLU A 447 -7.03 -17.85 -6.06
N TRP A 448 -8.13 -17.11 -6.09
CA TRP A 448 -8.24 -15.88 -6.83
C TRP A 448 -7.34 -14.75 -6.25
N LEU A 449 -7.32 -14.53 -4.94
CA LEU A 449 -6.43 -13.55 -4.30
C LEU A 449 -4.95 -13.89 -4.46
N THR A 450 -4.60 -15.17 -4.54
CA THR A 450 -3.21 -15.64 -4.62
C THR A 450 -2.66 -15.73 -6.05
N LYS A 451 -3.51 -16.01 -7.05
CA LYS A 451 -3.13 -16.22 -8.47
C LYS A 451 -3.81 -15.26 -9.46
N GLY A 452 -5.01 -14.75 -9.16
CA GLY A 452 -5.82 -13.88 -10.01
C GLY A 452 -5.31 -12.45 -10.11
N ASN A 453 -6.07 -11.56 -10.76
CA ASN A 453 -5.69 -10.16 -10.99
C ASN A 453 -6.24 -9.20 -9.91
N VAL A 454 -5.43 -8.88 -8.92
CA VAL A 454 -5.81 -8.06 -7.76
C VAL A 454 -5.31 -6.64 -7.95
N ILE A 455 -6.20 -5.65 -7.90
CA ILE A 455 -5.84 -4.24 -7.85
C ILE A 455 -6.10 -3.77 -6.42
N TYR A 456 -5.07 -3.34 -5.70
CA TYR A 456 -5.21 -2.65 -4.43
C TYR A 456 -5.12 -1.15 -4.64
N LYS A 457 -6.14 -0.40 -4.26
CA LYS A 457 -6.17 1.06 -4.29
C LYS A 457 -6.14 1.59 -2.87
N SER A 458 -5.22 2.52 -2.59
CA SER A 458 -5.17 3.21 -1.30
C SER A 458 -5.20 4.72 -1.50
N VAL A 459 -5.98 5.40 -0.66
CA VAL A 459 -5.98 6.87 -0.49
C VAL A 459 -5.54 7.28 0.92
N GLY A 460 -5.44 6.31 1.83
CA GLY A 460 -4.96 6.44 3.19
C GLY A 460 -6.08 6.71 4.19
N LEU A 461 -6.20 5.79 5.15
CA LEU A 461 -7.15 5.86 6.27
C LEU A 461 -6.42 6.27 7.56
N GLY A 462 -6.99 7.21 8.33
CA GLY A 462 -6.38 7.71 9.57
C GLY A 462 -6.14 6.61 10.61
N LEU A 463 -7.02 5.60 10.66
CA LEU A 463 -6.86 4.40 11.50
C LEU A 463 -5.48 3.75 11.32
N MET A 464 -4.98 3.67 10.09
CA MET A 464 -3.68 3.08 9.80
C MET A 464 -2.53 3.86 10.44
N ASP A 465 -2.66 5.19 10.51
CA ASP A 465 -1.66 6.04 11.15
C ASP A 465 -1.69 5.85 12.67
N VAL A 466 -2.88 5.77 13.27
CA VAL A 466 -3.05 5.60 14.73
C VAL A 466 -2.57 4.24 15.22
N VAL A 467 -2.96 3.16 14.54
CA VAL A 467 -2.59 1.78 14.93
C VAL A 467 -1.08 1.58 14.83
N VAL A 468 -0.50 1.87 13.66
CA VAL A 468 0.95 1.74 13.47
C VAL A 468 1.70 2.72 14.36
N GLY A 469 1.17 3.92 14.58
CA GLY A 469 1.76 4.91 15.48
C GLY A 469 1.86 4.41 16.91
N ASN A 470 0.78 3.86 17.46
CA ASN A 470 0.76 3.32 18.82
C ASN A 470 1.74 2.15 18.97
N ASP A 471 1.80 1.24 18.01
CA ASP A 471 2.76 0.14 18.04
C ASP A 471 4.22 0.62 17.95
N LEU A 472 4.51 1.62 17.10
CA LEU A 472 5.85 2.20 17.03
C LEU A 472 6.24 2.92 18.33
N VAL A 473 5.31 3.60 18.98
CA VAL A 473 5.59 4.24 20.27
C VAL A 473 5.89 3.20 21.34
N ARG A 474 5.16 2.07 21.36
CA ARG A 474 5.45 0.95 22.25
C ARG A 474 6.86 0.40 22.02
N LEU A 475 7.23 0.15 20.76
CA LEU A 475 8.58 -0.30 20.43
C LEU A 475 9.66 0.75 20.76
N ALA A 476 9.37 2.04 20.59
CA ALA A 476 10.27 3.12 20.97
C ALA A 476 10.50 3.15 22.49
N ASP A 477 9.44 2.94 23.28
CA ASP A 477 9.52 2.86 24.73
C ASP A 477 10.36 1.67 25.21
N GLU A 478 10.16 0.49 24.60
CA GLU A 478 10.92 -0.73 24.89
C GLU A 478 12.40 -0.59 24.53
N ARG A 479 12.71 0.11 23.43
CA ARG A 479 14.07 0.29 22.92
C ARG A 479 14.76 1.56 23.44
N GLY A 480 14.06 2.38 24.21
CA GLY A 480 14.60 3.65 24.74
C GLY A 480 14.91 4.69 23.66
N ILE A 481 14.12 4.74 22.59
CA ILE A 481 14.28 5.69 21.48
C ILE A 481 13.28 6.86 21.65
N GLY A 482 13.75 8.08 21.39
CA GLY A 482 12.94 9.30 21.50
C GLY A 482 13.11 10.03 22.83
N VAL A 483 12.37 11.14 22.97
CA VAL A 483 12.38 11.98 24.17
C VAL A 483 11.13 11.72 24.99
N LYS A 484 11.29 11.44 26.29
CA LYS A 484 10.18 11.30 27.24
C LYS A 484 10.00 12.57 28.04
N ILE A 485 8.78 13.08 28.09
CA ILE A 485 8.39 14.22 28.91
C ILE A 485 7.47 13.71 30.01
N GLU A 486 7.98 13.73 31.24
CA GLU A 486 7.22 13.35 32.43
C GLU A 486 6.21 14.44 32.82
N ASN A 487 5.06 14.03 33.34
CA ASN A 487 3.99 14.93 33.84
C ASN A 487 3.49 15.97 32.82
N PHE A 488 3.48 15.61 31.53
CA PHE A 488 2.77 16.34 30.48
C PHE A 488 1.26 16.12 30.62
#